data_AF-A0A918ZLD0-F1
#
_entry.id   AF-A0A918ZLD0-F1
#
_cell.length_a   1.000
_cell.length_b   1.000
_cell.length_c   1.000
_cell.angle_alpha   90.00
_cell.angle_beta   90.00
_cell.angle_gamma   90.00
#
_symmetry.space_group_name_H-M   'P 1'
#
loop_
_entity.id
_entity.type
_entity.pdbx_description
1 polymer ?
#
loop_
_entity_poly.entity_id
_entity_poly.type
_entity_poly.pdbx_seq_one_letter_code
_entity_poly.pdbx_strand_id
1 'polypeptide(L)'
;MRSPHRIAPPDPSAPPHSPPPTARPNPYDELAELARHPLDDFLEDAEDATDTHSREMREDGARNRADRPGPIAGTHPSNRTDRHDEDEKPWSPPNHRRGSRRRRNRFAGLPLAAKLLVALAVGAAFLVLADRWALLYAEHEAADRLKGQLGLSAAPEVDIEGFPFLTQVLDQRLDEVRVTVPDVAADRVSLAKVSATAKDVTLKGAGPTSLTGAVIERMRGEVLLSFDDLNRELGASQVTFTGHGRDQVLARGTLPVAGHDLKVRADAHIERIGERGVATDIDRMRLDIGDLATYRPGAKPSEGLHLSRASAARVARESDRAKALLAVPAVARRLGVPDSAVREALRGDAELNDLTGSPRFVDDVMRLNLLDVAREHPDLLRRLGLDPALLKGLEGLTRPVLTDRLSLAFQLPPLPGEGALRLRDVTVHGTGIRVGVEGYGIGLGD
;
A
#
# COMPACT_ATOMS: atom_id res chain seq x y z
N MET A 1 -28.89 37.84 54.88
CA MET A 1 -28.16 37.15 55.96
C MET A 1 -28.44 35.65 55.84
N ARG A 2 -27.49 34.87 55.31
CA ARG A 2 -27.53 33.40 55.30
C ARG A 2 -26.20 32.90 55.88
N SER A 3 -26.31 32.02 56.86
CA SER A 3 -25.24 31.48 57.69
C SER A 3 -24.27 30.59 56.89
N PRO A 4 -22.99 30.51 57.29
CA PRO A 4 -22.03 29.60 56.66
C PRO A 4 -22.17 28.17 57.20
N HIS A 5 -22.15 27.19 56.29
CA HIS A 5 -22.09 25.77 56.63
C HIS A 5 -20.71 25.39 57.16
N ARG A 6 -20.70 24.73 58.31
CA ARG A 6 -19.53 24.19 59.01
C ARG A 6 -19.15 22.84 58.39
N ILE A 7 -17.92 22.72 57.89
CA ILE A 7 -17.35 21.48 57.37
C ILE A 7 -17.05 20.55 58.56
N ALA A 8 -17.52 19.31 58.50
CA ALA A 8 -17.27 18.28 59.51
C ALA A 8 -15.80 17.78 59.42
N PRO A 9 -15.16 17.45 60.55
CA PRO A 9 -13.80 16.89 60.55
C PRO A 9 -13.78 15.46 59.98
N PRO A 10 -12.69 15.04 59.32
CA PRO A 10 -12.58 13.73 58.66
C PRO A 10 -12.52 12.56 59.65
N ASP A 11 -13.14 11.46 59.25
CA ASP A 11 -13.24 10.18 59.96
C ASP A 11 -11.85 9.51 60.11
N PRO A 12 -11.39 9.19 61.33
CA PRO A 12 -10.07 8.57 61.58
C PRO A 12 -9.98 7.09 61.16
N SER A 13 -11.04 6.53 60.56
CA SER A 13 -11.12 5.11 60.17
C SER A 13 -10.76 4.83 58.70
N ALA A 14 -10.36 5.85 57.92
CA ALA A 14 -10.03 5.69 56.50
C ALA A 14 -8.62 5.10 56.29
N PRO A 15 -8.44 4.05 55.46
CA PRO A 15 -7.12 3.50 55.16
C PRO A 15 -6.26 4.52 54.38
N PRO A 16 -4.92 4.54 54.58
CA PRO A 16 -4.06 5.56 54.00
C PRO A 16 -4.08 5.51 52.46
N HIS A 17 -4.39 6.65 51.85
CA HIS A 17 -4.27 6.85 50.41
C HIS A 17 -2.82 6.61 49.95
N SER A 18 -2.64 5.70 49.01
CA SER A 18 -1.37 5.47 48.33
C SER A 18 -0.91 6.77 47.63
N PRO A 19 0.39 7.11 47.66
CA PRO A 19 0.90 8.28 46.94
C PRO A 19 0.66 8.11 45.43
N PRO A 20 0.40 9.20 44.69
CA PRO A 20 0.19 9.12 43.26
C PRO A 20 1.44 8.53 42.58
N PRO A 21 1.27 7.67 41.55
CA PRO A 21 2.39 7.17 40.77
C PRO A 21 3.13 8.35 40.14
N THR A 22 4.45 8.31 40.27
CA THR A 22 5.43 9.26 39.71
C THR A 22 4.98 9.83 38.36
N ALA A 23 4.98 11.16 38.27
CA ALA A 23 4.77 11.88 37.03
C ALA A 23 5.64 11.26 35.92
N ARG A 24 5.01 10.91 34.80
CA ARG A 24 5.72 10.45 33.61
C ARG A 24 6.76 11.52 33.23
N PRO A 25 8.00 11.14 32.87
CA PRO A 25 8.98 12.11 32.39
C PRO A 25 8.39 12.92 31.24
N ASN A 26 8.67 14.22 31.24
CA ASN A 26 8.23 15.10 30.17
C ASN A 26 8.94 14.67 28.87
N PRO A 27 8.23 14.31 27.79
CA PRO A 27 8.84 13.79 26.57
C PRO A 27 9.78 14.77 25.85
N TYR A 28 9.86 16.03 26.31
CA TYR A 28 10.80 17.03 25.82
C TYR A 28 12.17 17.00 26.52
N ASP A 29 12.31 16.32 27.67
CA ASP A 29 13.59 16.23 28.37
C ASP A 29 14.60 15.35 27.60
N GLU A 30 14.13 14.36 26.85
CA GLU A 30 14.98 13.51 25.98
C GLU A 30 15.54 14.28 24.78
N LEU A 31 14.82 15.30 24.28
CA LEU A 31 15.29 16.15 23.18
C LEU A 31 16.37 17.14 23.62
N ALA A 32 16.36 17.55 24.90
CA ALA A 32 17.40 18.41 25.47
C ALA A 32 18.74 17.67 25.68
N GLU A 33 18.72 16.34 25.76
CA GLU A 33 19.95 15.53 25.80
C GLU A 33 20.56 15.30 24.41
N LEU A 34 19.74 15.20 23.36
CA LEU A 34 20.23 15.08 21.97
C LEU A 34 20.89 16.35 21.41
N ALA A 35 20.62 17.52 21.99
CA ALA A 35 21.17 18.79 21.49
C ALA A 35 22.63 19.06 21.91
N ARG A 36 23.25 18.20 22.73
CA ARG A 36 24.61 18.42 23.24
C ARG A 36 25.74 18.09 22.25
N HIS A 37 25.45 17.51 21.09
CA HIS A 37 26.45 17.30 20.03
C HIS A 37 25.87 17.44 18.62
N PRO A 38 25.94 18.63 18.01
CA PRO A 38 25.75 18.74 16.57
C PRO A 38 26.98 19.36 15.91
N LEU A 39 27.67 18.57 15.06
CA LEU A 39 28.36 18.95 13.81
C LEU A 39 29.74 18.31 13.56
N ASP A 40 30.36 17.62 14.52
CA ASP A 40 31.71 17.05 14.29
C ASP A 40 31.69 15.72 13.52
N ASP A 41 30.67 14.87 13.71
CA ASP A 41 30.61 13.52 13.08
C ASP A 41 30.25 13.52 11.58
N PHE A 42 29.83 14.65 10.99
CA PHE A 42 29.42 14.71 9.58
C PHE A 42 30.51 15.20 8.63
N LEU A 43 31.70 15.55 9.14
CA LEU A 43 32.82 16.05 8.35
C LEU A 43 33.97 15.04 8.18
N GLU A 44 33.95 13.91 8.88
CA GLU A 44 35.03 12.90 8.80
C GLU A 44 34.86 11.85 7.68
N ASP A 45 33.69 11.75 7.04
CA ASP A 45 33.41 10.73 6.01
C ASP A 45 33.72 11.18 4.55
N ALA A 46 34.32 12.35 4.34
CA ALA A 46 34.58 12.89 2.99
C ALA A 46 36.05 12.82 2.52
N GLU A 47 36.99 12.32 3.32
CA GLU A 47 38.43 12.35 2.97
C GLU A 47 39.04 10.99 2.56
N ASP A 48 38.31 9.87 2.60
CA ASP A 48 38.91 8.53 2.43
C ASP A 48 38.64 7.85 1.07
N ALA A 49 38.37 8.63 0.02
CA ALA A 49 38.05 8.11 -1.32
C ALA A 49 38.85 8.72 -2.48
N THR A 50 40.10 9.13 -2.28
CA THR A 50 41.02 9.41 -3.39
C THR A 50 42.49 9.18 -3.03
N ASP A 51 42.92 7.93 -2.81
CA ASP A 51 44.32 7.58 -3.11
C ASP A 51 44.56 6.06 -3.18
N THR A 52 44.29 5.42 -4.31
CA THR A 52 44.98 4.17 -4.67
C THR A 52 44.82 3.83 -6.16
N HIS A 53 45.59 4.49 -7.02
CA HIS A 53 46.28 3.83 -8.15
C HIS A 53 47.08 4.90 -8.88
N SER A 54 48.41 4.87 -8.75
CA SER A 54 49.36 5.05 -9.85
C SER A 54 50.78 5.19 -9.29
N ARG A 55 51.46 4.05 -9.13
CA ARG A 55 52.91 3.99 -8.96
C ARG A 55 53.53 3.21 -10.12
N GLU A 56 54.33 3.93 -10.90
CA GLU A 56 55.46 3.50 -11.73
C GLU A 56 55.27 2.50 -12.89
N MET A 57 55.26 3.04 -14.12
CA MET A 57 56.04 2.57 -15.30
C MET A 57 55.96 3.67 -16.37
N ARG A 58 57.02 4.46 -16.60
CA ARG A 58 58.14 4.24 -17.55
C ARG A 58 57.77 4.37 -19.02
N GLU A 59 58.45 5.35 -19.62
CA GLU A 59 59.02 5.42 -20.98
C GLU A 59 58.18 5.95 -22.18
N ASP A 60 58.87 6.88 -22.84
CA ASP A 60 58.89 7.23 -24.26
C ASP A 60 57.76 8.06 -24.90
N GLY A 61 58.19 9.11 -25.60
CA GLY A 61 57.46 9.64 -26.74
C GLY A 61 57.44 11.16 -26.88
N ALA A 62 58.52 11.72 -27.39
CA ALA A 62 58.67 13.12 -27.79
C ALA A 62 57.51 13.68 -28.65
N ARG A 63 57.24 14.99 -28.52
CA ARG A 63 57.51 16.01 -29.58
C ARG A 63 57.03 17.42 -29.19
N ASN A 64 58.01 18.33 -29.24
CA ASN A 64 57.97 19.71 -29.74
C ASN A 64 57.07 20.75 -29.04
N ARG A 65 57.66 21.73 -28.34
CA ARG A 65 58.25 23.01 -28.87
C ARG A 65 57.12 24.04 -29.02
N ALA A 66 57.14 25.27 -28.53
CA ALA A 66 58.05 26.19 -27.82
C ALA A 66 57.11 27.10 -26.98
N ASP A 67 57.47 28.02 -26.10
CA ASP A 67 58.71 28.72 -25.79
C ASP A 67 58.52 29.23 -24.35
N ARG A 68 59.57 29.11 -23.53
CA ARG A 68 59.75 29.89 -22.29
C ARG A 68 60.45 31.21 -22.67
N PRO A 69 60.86 32.10 -21.73
CA PRO A 69 60.43 32.36 -20.35
C PRO A 69 59.98 33.84 -20.20
N GLY A 70 59.18 34.25 -19.22
CA GLY A 70 59.52 34.29 -17.80
C GLY A 70 60.01 35.71 -17.38
N PRO A 71 60.32 35.95 -16.10
CA PRO A 71 59.27 36.26 -15.13
C PRO A 71 59.70 37.29 -14.04
N ILE A 72 58.76 37.59 -13.11
CA ILE A 72 59.01 37.87 -11.66
C ILE A 72 59.73 39.21 -11.36
N ALA A 73 59.55 39.96 -10.29
CA ALA A 73 58.82 40.00 -9.02
C ALA A 73 58.76 41.51 -8.68
N GLY A 74 57.99 42.01 -7.73
CA GLY A 74 57.27 41.38 -6.65
C GLY A 74 56.84 42.45 -5.65
N THR A 75 55.99 42.00 -4.74
CA THR A 75 55.90 42.42 -3.34
C THR A 75 55.61 43.90 -3.03
N HIS A 76 54.34 44.14 -2.69
CA HIS A 76 53.94 44.91 -1.51
C HIS A 76 54.79 44.53 -0.28
N PRO A 77 55.10 45.46 0.64
CA PRO A 77 54.20 45.58 1.81
C PRO A 77 54.09 46.98 2.47
N SER A 78 52.94 47.16 3.11
CA SER A 78 52.65 47.82 4.40
C SER A 78 53.33 49.13 4.86
N ASN A 79 52.44 50.01 5.34
CA ASN A 79 52.41 50.67 6.66
C ASN A 79 52.69 52.19 6.74
N ARG A 80 51.60 52.92 7.04
CA ARG A 80 51.43 53.84 8.18
C ARG A 80 52.26 55.14 8.28
N THR A 81 51.52 56.24 8.08
CA THR A 81 51.54 57.57 8.74
C THR A 81 52.88 58.23 9.08
N ASP A 82 53.14 59.42 8.54
CA ASP A 82 52.96 60.72 9.21
C ASP A 82 53.66 61.83 8.40
N ARG A 83 53.06 63.03 8.39
CA ARG A 83 53.70 64.36 8.24
C ARG A 83 54.39 64.67 6.89
N HIS A 84 54.58 65.92 6.50
CA HIS A 84 53.91 67.22 6.61
C HIS A 84 54.67 68.09 5.57
N ASP A 85 54.06 69.20 5.15
CA ASP A 85 54.69 70.38 4.53
C ASP A 85 54.99 70.27 3.01
N GLU A 86 54.13 70.86 2.18
CA GLU A 86 54.19 72.25 1.66
C GLU A 86 55.04 72.24 0.36
N ASP A 87 54.44 72.51 -0.80
CA ASP A 87 54.49 73.86 -1.34
C ASP A 87 53.23 74.24 -2.12
N GLU A 88 52.69 75.38 -1.73
CA GLU A 88 51.52 76.06 -2.28
C GLU A 88 51.71 76.48 -3.75
N LYS A 89 50.68 76.25 -4.56
CA LYS A 89 50.43 77.00 -5.79
C LYS A 89 49.00 77.55 -5.81
N PRO A 90 48.79 78.76 -6.36
CA PRO A 90 47.74 79.67 -5.92
C PRO A 90 46.33 79.26 -6.36
N TRP A 91 45.41 79.41 -5.41
CA TRP A 91 43.99 79.11 -5.50
C TRP A 91 43.27 79.87 -6.64
N SER A 92 42.61 79.13 -7.53
CA SER A 92 41.60 79.63 -8.47
C SER A 92 40.24 79.07 -8.07
N PRO A 93 39.22 79.89 -7.79
CA PRO A 93 37.95 79.40 -7.25
C PRO A 93 37.18 78.56 -8.28
N PRO A 94 36.89 77.27 -7.99
CA PRO A 94 36.00 76.49 -8.84
C PRO A 94 34.55 76.93 -8.58
N ASN A 95 33.98 77.59 -9.59
CA ASN A 95 32.57 77.99 -9.72
C ASN A 95 31.60 77.06 -8.96
N HIS A 96 31.01 77.56 -7.87
CA HIS A 96 29.90 76.92 -7.17
C HIS A 96 28.59 77.11 -7.94
N ARG A 97 28.48 76.54 -9.14
CA ARG A 97 27.16 76.33 -9.75
C ARG A 97 26.64 74.99 -9.26
N ARG A 98 25.80 75.03 -8.23
CA ARG A 98 24.91 73.93 -7.81
C ARG A 98 24.12 73.44 -9.03
N GLY A 99 24.70 72.53 -9.80
CA GLY A 99 23.95 71.61 -10.62
C GLY A 99 23.39 70.58 -9.66
N SER A 100 22.15 70.78 -9.23
CA SER A 100 21.42 69.67 -8.62
C SER A 100 21.51 68.51 -9.59
N ARG A 101 22.20 67.44 -9.20
CA ARG A 101 21.96 66.15 -9.82
C ARG A 101 20.52 65.81 -9.44
N ARG A 102 19.56 66.33 -10.21
CA ARG A 102 18.24 65.72 -10.34
C ARG A 102 18.57 64.26 -10.60
N ARG A 103 18.29 63.39 -9.62
CA ARG A 103 18.07 61.97 -9.87
C ARG A 103 17.05 61.95 -11.01
N ARG A 104 17.55 61.82 -12.23
CA ARG A 104 16.72 61.73 -13.42
C ARG A 104 16.07 60.37 -13.27
N ASN A 105 14.85 60.35 -12.73
CA ASN A 105 14.04 59.14 -12.69
C ASN A 105 14.04 58.59 -14.11
N ARG A 106 14.73 57.46 -14.32
CA ARG A 106 14.87 56.84 -15.65
C ARG A 106 13.52 56.38 -16.22
N PHE A 107 12.45 56.49 -15.43
CA PHE A 107 11.05 56.25 -15.79
C PHE A 107 10.29 57.48 -16.33
N ALA A 108 10.92 58.65 -16.39
CA ALA A 108 10.25 59.88 -16.85
C ALA A 108 10.17 60.04 -18.38
N GLY A 109 10.91 59.23 -19.16
CA GLY A 109 11.00 59.35 -20.63
C GLY A 109 10.28 58.28 -21.44
N LEU A 110 9.66 57.28 -20.81
CA LEU A 110 8.85 56.27 -21.51
C LEU A 110 7.51 56.90 -21.94
N PRO A 111 7.04 56.69 -23.18
CA PRO A 111 5.75 57.18 -23.62
C PRO A 111 4.65 56.63 -22.69
N LEU A 112 3.58 57.39 -22.48
CA LEU A 112 2.42 56.98 -21.66
C LEU A 112 1.92 55.58 -22.06
N ALA A 113 1.97 55.25 -23.35
CA ALA A 113 1.65 53.92 -23.87
C ALA A 113 2.54 52.81 -23.30
N ALA A 114 3.87 53.02 -23.18
CA ALA A 114 4.77 52.02 -22.60
C ALA A 114 4.51 51.83 -21.10
N LYS A 115 4.18 52.90 -20.37
CA LYS A 115 3.80 52.81 -18.95
C LYS A 115 2.47 52.08 -18.76
N LEU A 116 1.49 52.35 -19.64
CA LEU A 116 0.21 51.66 -19.65
C LEU A 116 0.39 50.18 -19.96
N LEU A 117 1.21 49.84 -20.97
CA LEU A 117 1.54 48.45 -21.31
C LEU A 117 2.23 47.73 -20.16
N VAL A 118 3.20 48.36 -19.50
CA VAL A 118 3.85 47.79 -18.31
C VAL A 118 2.85 47.63 -17.16
N ALA A 119 2.00 48.61 -16.89
CA ALA A 119 0.98 48.51 -15.87
C ALA A 119 -0.03 47.39 -16.15
N LEU A 120 -0.44 47.23 -17.41
CA LEU A 120 -1.35 46.17 -17.84
C LEU A 120 -0.67 44.80 -17.76
N ALA A 121 0.60 44.69 -18.16
CA ALA A 121 1.39 43.47 -18.02
C ALA A 121 1.58 43.07 -16.54
N VAL A 122 1.89 44.04 -15.67
CA VAL A 122 2.00 43.81 -14.22
C VAL A 122 0.65 43.40 -13.64
N GLY A 123 -0.44 44.09 -14.00
CA GLY A 123 -1.79 43.74 -13.57
C GLY A 123 -2.20 42.32 -14.02
N ALA A 124 -1.94 41.97 -15.28
CA ALA A 124 -2.16 40.63 -15.80
C ALA A 124 -1.33 39.58 -15.04
N ALA A 125 -0.06 39.86 -14.75
CA ALA A 125 0.79 38.97 -13.95
C ALA A 125 0.23 38.73 -12.53
N PHE A 126 -0.28 39.78 -11.87
CA PHE A 126 -0.95 39.64 -10.57
C PHE A 126 -2.23 38.81 -10.65
N LEU A 127 -3.04 38.98 -11.72
CA LEU A 127 -4.25 38.17 -11.92
C LEU A 127 -3.91 36.70 -12.13
N VAL A 128 -2.91 36.40 -12.96
CA VAL A 128 -2.41 35.03 -13.16
C VAL A 128 -1.94 34.44 -11.83
N LEU A 129 -1.19 35.20 -11.03
CA LEU A 129 -0.71 34.73 -9.74
C LEU A 129 -1.88 34.46 -8.78
N ALA A 130 -2.82 35.39 -8.65
CA ALA A 130 -3.99 35.22 -7.80
C ALA A 130 -4.84 34.00 -8.19
N ASP A 131 -5.00 33.78 -9.50
CA ASP A 131 -5.71 32.63 -10.05
C ASP A 131 -5.03 31.30 -9.66
N ARG A 132 -3.70 31.20 -9.78
CA ARG A 132 -2.95 29.99 -9.42
C ARG A 132 -2.93 29.75 -7.91
N TRP A 133 -2.90 30.80 -7.09
CA TRP A 133 -3.02 30.66 -5.63
C TRP A 133 -4.42 30.18 -5.21
N ALA A 134 -5.46 30.70 -5.85
CA ALA A 134 -6.84 30.27 -5.60
C ALA A 134 -7.05 28.80 -5.97
N LEU A 135 -6.45 28.35 -7.08
CA LEU A 135 -6.46 26.94 -7.50
C LEU A 135 -5.84 26.03 -6.44
N LEU A 136 -4.59 26.32 -6.02
CA LEU A 136 -3.86 25.51 -5.03
C LEU A 136 -4.62 25.43 -3.70
N TYR A 137 -5.23 26.54 -3.28
CA TYR A 137 -6.06 26.56 -2.08
C TYR A 137 -7.31 25.69 -2.22
N ALA A 138 -7.99 25.75 -3.38
CA ALA A 138 -9.19 24.97 -3.64
C ALA A 138 -8.90 23.46 -3.71
N GLU A 139 -7.80 23.06 -4.36
CA GLU A 139 -7.34 21.66 -4.42
C GLU A 139 -7.05 21.10 -3.03
N HIS A 140 -6.35 21.85 -2.18
CA HIS A 140 -6.04 21.45 -0.82
C HIS A 140 -7.28 21.33 0.06
N GLU A 141 -8.17 22.33 0.02
CA GLU A 141 -9.44 22.31 0.75
C GLU A 141 -10.35 21.16 0.28
N ALA A 142 -10.39 20.88 -1.03
CA ALA A 142 -11.14 19.75 -1.58
C ALA A 142 -10.58 18.41 -1.10
N ALA A 143 -9.25 18.25 -1.08
CA ALA A 143 -8.59 17.06 -0.54
C ALA A 143 -8.95 16.83 0.94
N ASP A 144 -8.88 17.86 1.78
CA ASP A 144 -9.19 17.76 3.20
C ASP A 144 -10.67 17.42 3.46
N ARG A 145 -11.59 18.02 2.69
CA ARG A 145 -13.01 17.68 2.79
C ARG A 145 -13.31 16.26 2.35
N LEU A 146 -12.72 15.81 1.24
CA LEU A 146 -12.88 14.44 0.77
C LEU A 146 -12.30 13.44 1.78
N LYS A 147 -11.15 13.74 2.40
CA LYS A 147 -10.58 12.94 3.47
C LYS A 147 -11.57 12.76 4.63
N GLY A 148 -12.15 13.86 5.11
CA GLY A 148 -13.11 13.83 6.22
C GLY A 148 -14.42 13.11 5.89
N GLN A 149 -14.99 13.36 4.71
CA GLN A 149 -16.27 12.77 4.29
C GLN A 149 -16.17 11.27 3.97
N LEU A 150 -15.06 10.83 3.38
CA LEU A 150 -14.83 9.44 3.01
C LEU A 150 -14.12 8.63 4.10
N GLY A 151 -13.75 9.26 5.22
CA GLY A 151 -13.07 8.60 6.34
C GLY A 151 -11.69 8.05 5.98
N LEU A 152 -10.97 8.73 5.07
CA LEU A 152 -9.68 8.26 4.56
C LEU A 152 -8.56 8.48 5.58
N SER A 153 -7.63 7.53 5.66
CA SER A 153 -6.44 7.62 6.51
C SER A 153 -5.50 8.76 6.04
N ALA A 154 -5.32 8.88 4.72
CA ALA A 154 -4.55 9.92 4.06
C ALA A 154 -5.44 10.86 3.23
N ALA A 155 -4.99 12.10 3.02
CA ALA A 155 -5.69 13.02 2.13
C ALA A 155 -5.52 12.55 0.67
N PRO A 156 -6.60 12.53 -0.14
CA PRO A 156 -6.47 12.25 -1.57
C PRO A 156 -5.77 13.41 -2.29
N GLU A 157 -5.15 13.10 -3.42
CA GLU A 157 -4.64 14.11 -4.36
C GLU A 157 -5.79 14.58 -5.25
N VAL A 158 -6.01 15.89 -5.32
CA VAL A 158 -7.06 16.52 -6.12
C VAL A 158 -6.39 17.54 -7.03
N ASP A 159 -6.52 17.32 -8.34
CA ASP A 159 -6.07 18.27 -9.36
C ASP A 159 -7.32 18.86 -10.04
N ILE A 160 -7.42 20.18 -10.09
CA ILE A 160 -8.46 20.88 -10.86
C ILE A 160 -7.79 21.50 -12.10
N GLU A 161 -8.20 21.02 -13.27
CA GLU A 161 -7.60 21.44 -14.53
C GLU A 161 -8.28 22.69 -15.11
N GLY A 162 -7.54 23.37 -15.96
CA GLY A 162 -8.01 24.51 -16.74
C GLY A 162 -7.54 25.88 -16.23
N PHE A 163 -7.56 26.84 -17.15
CA PHE A 163 -7.03 28.18 -16.93
C PHE A 163 -7.85 29.22 -17.72
N PRO A 164 -8.28 30.35 -17.10
CA PRO A 164 -8.15 30.68 -15.67
C PRO A 164 -9.15 29.91 -14.78
N PHE A 165 -8.71 29.49 -13.59
CA PHE A 165 -9.54 28.77 -12.61
C PHE A 165 -10.67 29.65 -12.04
N LEU A 166 -10.37 30.90 -11.71
CA LEU A 166 -11.36 31.83 -11.16
C LEU A 166 -12.52 32.09 -12.13
N THR A 167 -12.25 32.08 -13.44
CA THR A 167 -13.31 32.19 -14.46
C THR A 167 -14.22 30.98 -14.45
N GLN A 168 -13.66 29.77 -14.43
CA GLN A 168 -14.40 28.51 -14.32
C GLN A 168 -15.31 28.48 -13.08
N VAL A 169 -14.79 28.87 -11.92
CA VAL A 169 -15.57 28.94 -10.67
C VAL A 169 -16.69 29.98 -10.77
N LEU A 170 -16.43 31.15 -11.37
CA LEU A 170 -17.45 32.17 -11.62
C LEU A 170 -18.58 31.64 -12.52
N ASP A 171 -18.21 30.88 -13.54
CA ASP A 171 -19.13 30.23 -14.48
C ASP A 171 -19.79 28.97 -13.89
N GLN A 172 -19.46 28.60 -12.64
CA GLN A 172 -19.91 27.41 -11.94
C GLN A 172 -19.64 26.11 -12.72
N ARG A 173 -18.58 26.09 -13.51
CA ARG A 173 -18.22 24.95 -14.37
C ARG A 173 -16.73 24.70 -14.29
N LEU A 174 -16.35 23.49 -13.91
CA LEU A 174 -14.97 23.01 -13.97
C LEU A 174 -14.83 22.05 -15.14
N ASP A 175 -13.83 22.27 -15.98
CA ASP A 175 -13.62 21.49 -17.20
C ASP A 175 -13.22 20.05 -16.88
N GLU A 176 -12.26 19.88 -15.96
CA GLU A 176 -11.75 18.57 -15.55
C GLU A 176 -11.24 18.59 -14.11
N VAL A 177 -11.59 17.55 -13.34
CA VAL A 177 -11.14 17.34 -11.97
C VAL A 177 -10.62 15.91 -11.86
N ARG A 178 -9.38 15.75 -11.42
CA ARG A 178 -8.74 14.44 -11.20
C ARG A 178 -8.61 14.23 -9.70
N VAL A 179 -9.04 13.06 -9.23
CA VAL A 179 -8.95 12.66 -7.83
C VAL A 179 -8.21 11.33 -7.77
N THR A 180 -7.17 11.26 -6.95
CA THR A 180 -6.41 10.04 -6.71
C THR A 180 -6.39 9.76 -5.21
N VAL A 181 -6.96 8.62 -4.83
CA VAL A 181 -7.02 8.14 -3.46
C VAL A 181 -6.06 6.96 -3.31
N PRO A 182 -4.94 7.12 -2.58
CA PRO A 182 -4.09 6.00 -2.20
C PRO A 182 -4.72 5.22 -1.03
N ASP A 183 -4.41 3.93 -0.93
CA ASP A 183 -4.66 3.09 0.26
C ASP A 183 -6.12 3.11 0.77
N VAL A 184 -7.07 2.83 -0.12
CA VAL A 184 -8.49 2.77 0.26
C VAL A 184 -8.78 1.44 0.93
N ALA A 185 -9.12 1.45 2.23
CA ALA A 185 -9.60 0.24 2.90
C ALA A 185 -10.94 -0.21 2.28
N ALA A 186 -10.98 -1.42 1.71
CA ALA A 186 -12.20 -2.03 1.19
C ALA A 186 -12.52 -3.31 1.96
N ASP A 187 -13.35 -3.16 3.00
CA ASP A 187 -13.78 -4.22 3.91
C ASP A 187 -12.62 -5.02 4.53
N ARG A 188 -12.16 -6.07 3.83
CA ARG A 188 -11.17 -7.05 4.28
C ARG A 188 -9.83 -6.96 3.55
N VAL A 189 -9.70 -6.07 2.56
CA VAL A 189 -8.50 -5.90 1.74
C VAL A 189 -8.29 -4.41 1.47
N SER A 190 -7.06 -3.91 1.58
CA SER A 190 -6.74 -2.56 1.10
C SER A 190 -6.67 -2.53 -0.43
N LEU A 191 -7.48 -1.68 -1.06
CA LEU A 191 -7.30 -1.27 -2.44
C LEU A 191 -6.05 -0.39 -2.52
N ALA A 192 -5.17 -0.72 -3.44
CA ALA A 192 -3.90 -0.01 -3.59
C ALA A 192 -4.11 1.45 -4.02
N LYS A 193 -5.01 1.66 -4.98
CA LYS A 193 -5.22 2.97 -5.57
C LYS A 193 -6.58 3.08 -6.25
N VAL A 194 -7.28 4.18 -6.03
CA VAL A 194 -8.47 4.57 -6.78
C VAL A 194 -8.17 5.90 -7.45
N SER A 195 -8.31 5.98 -8.76
CA SER A 195 -8.24 7.25 -9.49
C SER A 195 -9.52 7.51 -10.24
N ALA A 196 -9.92 8.77 -10.34
CA ALA A 196 -11.09 9.21 -11.07
C ALA A 196 -10.82 10.55 -11.77
N THR A 197 -11.35 10.70 -12.97
CA THR A 197 -11.34 11.92 -13.75
C THR A 197 -12.77 12.27 -14.07
N ALA A 198 -13.25 13.36 -13.48
CA ALA A 198 -14.52 13.98 -13.80
C ALA A 198 -14.30 15.06 -14.87
N LYS A 199 -15.17 15.10 -15.88
CA LYS A 199 -15.18 16.14 -16.91
C LYS A 199 -16.54 16.84 -16.91
N ASP A 200 -16.50 18.13 -17.21
CA ASP A 200 -17.66 19.01 -17.30
C ASP A 200 -18.48 18.99 -15.99
N VAL A 201 -17.83 19.40 -14.90
CA VAL A 201 -18.41 19.43 -13.56
C VAL A 201 -19.16 20.73 -13.36
N THR A 202 -20.49 20.66 -13.22
CA THR A 202 -21.32 21.82 -12.92
C THR A 202 -21.50 21.94 -11.41
N LEU A 203 -21.08 23.06 -10.83
CA LEU A 203 -21.22 23.36 -9.42
C LEU A 203 -22.65 23.84 -9.12
N LYS A 204 -23.27 23.33 -8.06
CA LYS A 204 -24.60 23.75 -7.59
C LYS A 204 -24.46 24.72 -6.42
N GLY A 205 -25.21 25.82 -6.45
CA GLY A 205 -25.24 26.80 -5.37
C GLY A 205 -25.74 28.17 -5.81
N ALA A 206 -25.99 29.07 -4.85
CA ALA A 206 -26.44 30.43 -5.13
C ALA A 206 -25.32 31.35 -5.66
N GLY A 207 -24.08 30.86 -5.69
CA GLY A 207 -22.90 31.56 -6.18
C GLY A 207 -21.61 30.80 -5.88
N PRO A 208 -20.45 31.31 -6.29
CA PRO A 208 -19.15 30.64 -6.12
C PRO A 208 -18.73 30.45 -4.65
N THR A 209 -19.37 31.14 -3.71
CA THR A 209 -19.09 31.08 -2.26
C THR A 209 -20.07 30.21 -1.47
N SER A 210 -21.16 29.75 -2.08
CA SER A 210 -22.23 29.00 -1.40
C SER A 210 -22.62 27.75 -2.21
N LEU A 211 -21.64 26.87 -2.40
CA LEU A 211 -21.80 25.61 -3.10
C LEU A 211 -22.46 24.56 -2.20
N THR A 212 -23.50 23.89 -2.72
CA THR A 212 -24.23 22.80 -2.02
C THR A 212 -23.96 21.43 -2.63
N GLY A 213 -23.46 21.39 -3.87
CA GLY A 213 -23.18 20.14 -4.56
C GLY A 213 -22.55 20.34 -5.92
N ALA A 214 -22.47 19.27 -6.69
CA ALA A 214 -21.98 19.27 -8.06
C ALA A 214 -22.68 18.20 -8.91
N VAL A 215 -22.67 18.37 -10.22
CA VAL A 215 -23.09 17.37 -11.19
C VAL A 215 -21.95 17.12 -12.16
N ILE A 216 -21.50 15.88 -12.23
CA ILE A 216 -20.45 15.44 -13.14
C ILE A 216 -21.12 14.88 -14.39
N GLU A 217 -20.90 15.51 -15.55
CA GLU A 217 -21.47 15.01 -16.80
C GLU A 217 -20.85 13.66 -17.20
N ARG A 218 -19.52 13.56 -17.13
CA ARG A 218 -18.77 12.35 -17.52
C ARG A 218 -17.67 12.06 -16.51
N MET A 219 -17.54 10.79 -16.13
CA MET A 219 -16.51 10.35 -15.21
C MET A 219 -15.86 9.06 -15.72
N ARG A 220 -14.54 8.98 -15.61
CA ARG A 220 -13.77 7.76 -15.82
C ARG A 220 -12.91 7.50 -14.60
N GLY A 221 -12.93 6.28 -14.09
CA GLY A 221 -12.08 5.87 -12.98
C GLY A 221 -11.32 4.58 -13.26
N GLU A 222 -10.31 4.35 -12.46
CA GLU A 222 -9.53 3.13 -12.41
C GLU A 222 -9.34 2.73 -10.94
N VAL A 223 -9.61 1.47 -10.64
CA VAL A 223 -9.34 0.86 -9.34
C VAL A 223 -8.23 -0.16 -9.53
N LEU A 224 -7.14 -0.01 -8.79
CA LEU A 224 -6.01 -0.93 -8.78
C LEU A 224 -5.97 -1.67 -7.46
N LEU A 225 -5.96 -2.99 -7.54
CA LEU A 225 -5.64 -3.89 -6.43
C LEU A 225 -4.25 -4.50 -6.69
N SER A 226 -3.25 -4.02 -5.97
CA SER A 226 -1.86 -4.47 -6.10
C SER A 226 -1.66 -5.84 -5.46
N PHE A 227 -0.88 -6.71 -6.10
CA PHE A 227 -0.49 -7.99 -5.50
C PHE A 227 0.45 -7.80 -4.32
N ASP A 228 1.28 -6.76 -4.32
CA ASP A 228 2.19 -6.48 -3.21
C ASP A 228 1.41 -6.08 -1.95
N ASP A 229 0.34 -5.31 -2.12
CA ASP A 229 -0.53 -4.92 -1.02
C ASP A 229 -1.37 -6.10 -0.53
N LEU A 230 -1.90 -6.92 -1.43
CA LEU A 230 -2.57 -8.17 -1.08
C LEU A 230 -1.66 -9.10 -0.26
N ASN A 231 -0.39 -9.26 -0.68
CA ASN A 231 0.58 -10.07 0.05
C ASN A 231 0.84 -9.49 1.45
N ARG A 232 0.89 -8.16 1.59
CA ARG A 232 1.13 -7.46 2.86
C ARG A 232 -0.07 -7.57 3.82
N GLU A 233 -1.28 -7.37 3.33
CA GLU A 233 -2.52 -7.45 4.13
C GLU A 233 -2.79 -8.87 4.62
N LEU A 234 -2.42 -9.87 3.84
CA LEU A 234 -2.55 -11.26 4.23
C LEU A 234 -1.46 -11.71 5.23
N GLY A 235 -0.73 -10.77 5.85
CA GLY A 235 0.59 -10.90 6.50
C GLY A 235 0.91 -12.09 7.41
N ALA A 236 -0.08 -12.85 7.91
CA ALA A 236 0.16 -14.16 8.53
C ALA A 236 0.40 -15.29 7.49
N SER A 237 0.02 -15.05 6.25
CA SER A 237 0.10 -15.96 5.12
C SER A 237 1.24 -15.51 4.21
N GLN A 238 2.20 -16.39 3.97
CA GLN A 238 3.30 -16.14 3.03
C GLN A 238 2.84 -16.55 1.62
N VAL A 239 1.72 -15.99 1.17
CA VAL A 239 1.14 -16.26 -0.14
C VAL A 239 1.54 -15.15 -1.09
N THR A 240 2.05 -15.54 -2.26
CA THR A 240 2.36 -14.64 -3.37
C THR A 240 1.25 -14.73 -4.40
N PHE A 241 0.69 -13.57 -4.78
CA PHE A 241 -0.20 -13.43 -5.92
C PHE A 241 0.57 -13.01 -7.17
N THR A 242 0.28 -13.65 -8.30
CA THR A 242 0.88 -13.31 -9.60
C THR A 242 -0.18 -13.32 -10.69
N GLY A 243 -0.12 -12.37 -11.61
CA GLY A 243 -1.03 -12.29 -12.75
C GLY A 243 -0.56 -13.22 -13.88
N HIS A 244 -1.50 -13.94 -14.47
CA HIS A 244 -1.29 -14.79 -15.64
C HIS A 244 -2.36 -14.49 -16.69
N GLY A 245 -1.97 -14.13 -17.90
CA GLY A 245 -2.94 -13.75 -18.93
C GLY A 245 -3.69 -12.44 -18.58
N ARG A 246 -4.97 -12.34 -18.96
CA ARG A 246 -5.78 -11.11 -18.80
C ARG A 246 -6.80 -11.18 -17.67
N ASP A 247 -7.02 -12.36 -17.12
CA ASP A 247 -8.13 -12.66 -16.20
C ASP A 247 -7.73 -13.61 -15.07
N GLN A 248 -6.51 -14.19 -15.09
CA GLN A 248 -6.12 -15.20 -14.12
C GLN A 248 -5.09 -14.68 -13.10
N VAL A 249 -5.30 -15.00 -11.83
CA VAL A 249 -4.39 -14.74 -10.71
C VAL A 249 -3.99 -16.06 -10.07
N LEU A 250 -2.69 -16.31 -9.92
CA LEU A 250 -2.16 -17.49 -9.22
C LEU A 250 -1.77 -17.10 -7.80
N ALA A 251 -2.27 -17.85 -6.82
CA ALA A 251 -1.95 -17.70 -5.41
C ALA A 251 -1.11 -18.90 -4.95
N ARG A 252 0.14 -18.66 -4.55
CA ARG A 252 1.10 -19.71 -4.19
C ARG A 252 1.85 -19.34 -2.91
N GLY A 253 1.98 -20.28 -1.98
CA GLY A 253 2.77 -20.03 -0.78
C GLY A 253 2.36 -20.87 0.42
N THR A 254 2.37 -20.27 1.61
CA THR A 254 2.02 -20.94 2.86
C THR A 254 0.83 -20.26 3.54
N LEU A 255 -0.16 -21.05 3.92
CA LEU A 255 -1.36 -20.61 4.62
C LEU A 255 -1.43 -21.24 6.02
N PRO A 256 -1.45 -20.44 7.10
CA PRO A 256 -1.64 -20.98 8.44
C PRO A 256 -3.10 -21.43 8.64
N VAL A 257 -3.29 -22.69 8.99
CA VAL A 257 -4.61 -23.27 9.29
C VAL A 257 -4.54 -23.99 10.63
N ALA A 258 -5.28 -23.50 11.62
CA ALA A 258 -5.30 -24.07 12.99
C ALA A 258 -3.88 -24.31 13.55
N GLY A 259 -2.98 -23.33 13.39
CA GLY A 259 -1.59 -23.41 13.87
C GLY A 259 -0.64 -24.24 13.00
N HIS A 260 -1.07 -24.70 11.82
CA HIS A 260 -0.26 -25.48 10.89
C HIS A 260 -0.01 -24.71 9.59
N ASP A 261 1.23 -24.70 9.15
CA ASP A 261 1.64 -24.09 7.88
C ASP A 261 1.41 -25.07 6.73
N LEU A 262 0.40 -24.77 5.89
CA LEU A 262 0.05 -25.59 4.74
C LEU A 262 0.52 -24.93 3.46
N LYS A 263 1.14 -25.69 2.56
CA LYS A 263 1.48 -25.15 1.23
C LYS A 263 0.21 -25.00 0.41
N VAL A 264 -0.15 -23.77 0.07
CA VAL A 264 -1.32 -23.44 -0.72
C VAL A 264 -0.95 -23.23 -2.18
N ARG A 265 -1.80 -23.76 -3.06
CA ARG A 265 -1.89 -23.37 -4.47
C ARG A 265 -3.35 -23.17 -4.81
N ALA A 266 -3.68 -22.04 -5.40
CA ALA A 266 -5.01 -21.77 -5.96
C ALA A 266 -4.84 -20.87 -7.18
N ASP A 267 -5.78 -20.97 -8.10
CA ASP A 267 -5.80 -20.18 -9.32
C ASP A 267 -7.17 -19.53 -9.40
N ALA A 268 -7.24 -18.20 -9.53
CA ALA A 268 -8.48 -17.44 -9.55
C ALA A 268 -8.70 -16.83 -10.94
N HIS A 269 -9.93 -16.88 -11.43
CA HIS A 269 -10.37 -16.24 -12.66
C HIS A 269 -11.26 -15.06 -12.33
N ILE A 270 -10.97 -13.90 -12.92
CA ILE A 270 -11.63 -12.65 -12.64
C ILE A 270 -12.39 -12.21 -13.89
N GLU A 271 -13.69 -12.05 -13.74
CA GLU A 271 -14.57 -11.66 -14.83
C GLU A 271 -15.52 -10.54 -14.44
N ARG A 272 -15.97 -9.79 -15.44
CA ARG A 272 -17.02 -8.80 -15.26
C ARG A 272 -18.39 -9.47 -15.38
N ILE A 273 -19.23 -9.29 -14.36
CA ILE A 273 -20.63 -9.73 -14.36
C ILE A 273 -21.56 -8.53 -14.47
N GLY A 274 -22.33 -8.50 -15.56
CA GLY A 274 -23.25 -7.40 -15.85
C GLY A 274 -22.52 -6.06 -16.02
N GLU A 275 -23.23 -4.97 -15.73
CA GLU A 275 -22.67 -3.63 -15.88
C GLU A 275 -21.86 -3.17 -14.67
N ARG A 276 -22.04 -3.78 -13.49
CA ARG A 276 -21.54 -3.22 -12.22
C ARG A 276 -20.80 -4.24 -11.36
N GLY A 277 -20.81 -5.51 -11.77
CA GLY A 277 -20.25 -6.61 -11.00
C GLY A 277 -18.89 -7.07 -11.49
N VAL A 278 -18.02 -7.43 -10.55
CA VAL A 278 -16.83 -8.24 -10.77
C VAL A 278 -17.02 -9.53 -10.00
N ALA A 279 -16.78 -10.68 -10.64
CA ALA A 279 -16.71 -11.96 -9.96
C ALA A 279 -15.29 -12.53 -10.03
N THR A 280 -14.93 -13.25 -8.98
CA THR A 280 -13.67 -13.99 -8.90
C THR A 280 -13.99 -15.44 -8.60
N ASP A 281 -13.77 -16.33 -9.56
CA ASP A 281 -13.92 -17.78 -9.40
C ASP A 281 -12.57 -18.40 -9.01
N ILE A 282 -12.50 -19.00 -7.82
CA ILE A 282 -11.28 -19.67 -7.36
C ILE A 282 -11.34 -21.17 -7.66
N ASP A 283 -10.40 -21.60 -8.50
CA ASP A 283 -10.23 -22.95 -8.99
C ASP A 283 -8.92 -23.58 -8.50
N ARG A 284 -8.85 -24.90 -8.68
CA ARG A 284 -7.62 -25.71 -8.47
C ARG A 284 -6.97 -25.51 -7.09
N MET A 285 -7.77 -25.12 -6.09
CA MET A 285 -7.30 -24.94 -4.73
C MET A 285 -6.79 -26.27 -4.16
N ARG A 286 -5.58 -26.24 -3.62
CA ARG A 286 -4.87 -27.37 -3.06
C ARG A 286 -4.06 -26.92 -1.86
N LEU A 287 -4.23 -27.61 -0.74
CA LEU A 287 -3.42 -27.45 0.46
C LEU A 287 -2.60 -28.73 0.68
N ASP A 288 -1.28 -28.63 0.65
CA ASP A 288 -0.39 -29.74 0.99
C ASP A 288 0.01 -29.64 2.47
N ILE A 289 -0.28 -30.70 3.21
CA ILE A 289 0.03 -30.85 4.64
C ILE A 289 1.37 -31.60 4.71
N GLY A 290 2.47 -30.89 4.46
CA GLY A 290 3.80 -31.50 4.30
C GLY A 290 3.78 -32.66 3.31
N ASP A 291 4.45 -33.76 3.67
CA ASP A 291 4.37 -35.02 2.93
C ASP A 291 3.24 -35.93 3.44
N LEU A 292 2.37 -35.45 4.33
CA LEU A 292 1.37 -36.27 4.99
C LEU A 292 0.16 -36.50 4.09
N ALA A 293 -0.46 -35.41 3.66
CA ALA A 293 -1.74 -35.45 2.96
C ALA A 293 -1.92 -34.21 2.07
N THR A 294 -2.85 -34.31 1.13
CA THR A 294 -3.29 -33.22 0.29
C THR A 294 -4.79 -33.01 0.49
N TYR A 295 -5.19 -31.77 0.71
CA TYR A 295 -6.58 -31.35 0.75
C TYR A 295 -6.95 -30.55 -0.50
N ARG A 296 -8.08 -30.90 -1.11
CA ARG A 296 -8.68 -30.17 -2.23
C ARG A 296 -10.14 -29.89 -1.91
N PRO A 297 -10.59 -28.64 -1.83
CA PRO A 297 -12.00 -28.34 -1.63
C PRO A 297 -12.86 -28.84 -2.80
N GLY A 298 -14.06 -29.32 -2.51
CA GLY A 298 -15.04 -29.70 -3.51
C GLY A 298 -15.85 -30.94 -3.13
N ALA A 299 -16.67 -31.42 -4.07
CA ALA A 299 -17.61 -32.52 -3.87
C ALA A 299 -17.30 -33.78 -4.69
N LYS A 300 -16.32 -33.72 -5.61
CA LYS A 300 -15.92 -34.89 -6.41
C LYS A 300 -15.18 -35.91 -5.55
N PRO A 301 -15.12 -37.19 -5.95
CA PRO A 301 -14.37 -38.22 -5.21
C PRO A 301 -12.86 -37.96 -5.09
N SER A 302 -12.29 -37.17 -6.00
CA SER A 302 -10.88 -36.73 -5.97
C SER A 302 -10.65 -35.44 -5.19
N GLU A 303 -11.73 -34.84 -4.69
CA GLU A 303 -11.75 -33.64 -3.85
C GLU A 303 -12.04 -34.12 -2.41
N GLY A 304 -11.38 -33.52 -1.44
CA GLY A 304 -11.34 -33.98 -0.06
C GLY A 304 -9.92 -34.06 0.49
N LEU A 305 -9.78 -34.72 1.63
CA LEU A 305 -8.50 -34.94 2.29
C LEU A 305 -7.98 -36.34 1.94
N HIS A 306 -6.86 -36.41 1.24
CA HIS A 306 -6.27 -37.67 0.77
C HIS A 306 -4.84 -37.81 1.26
N LEU A 307 -4.45 -39.01 1.68
CA LEU A 307 -3.05 -39.27 2.05
C LEU A 307 -2.13 -39.12 0.85
N SER A 308 -0.93 -38.62 1.10
CA SER A 308 0.14 -38.67 0.09
C SER A 308 0.52 -40.12 -0.18
N ARG A 309 1.21 -40.36 -1.30
CA ARG A 309 1.77 -41.68 -1.61
C ARG A 309 2.74 -42.16 -0.52
N ALA A 310 3.56 -41.26 0.02
CA ALA A 310 4.52 -41.58 1.07
C ALA A 310 3.81 -42.02 2.36
N SER A 311 2.72 -41.34 2.73
CA SER A 311 1.92 -41.66 3.91
C SER A 311 1.09 -42.92 3.75
N ALA A 312 0.45 -43.12 2.59
CA ALA A 312 -0.28 -44.35 2.31
C ALA A 312 0.67 -45.56 2.34
N ALA A 313 1.87 -45.45 1.77
CA ALA A 313 2.88 -46.49 1.85
C ALA A 313 3.38 -46.73 3.28
N ARG A 314 3.42 -45.69 4.12
CA ARG A 314 3.73 -45.81 5.55
C ARG A 314 2.64 -46.55 6.31
N VAL A 315 1.37 -46.24 6.04
CA VAL A 315 0.22 -46.97 6.60
C VAL A 315 0.26 -48.43 6.22
N ALA A 316 0.61 -48.77 4.97
CA ALA A 316 0.74 -50.14 4.51
C ALA A 316 1.83 -50.94 5.24
N ARG A 317 2.94 -50.28 5.61
CA ARG A 317 4.09 -50.92 6.28
C ARG A 317 3.99 -50.98 7.80
N GLU A 318 3.32 -50.02 8.43
CA GLU A 318 3.21 -49.94 9.89
C GLU A 318 1.95 -50.68 10.36
N SER A 319 2.13 -51.86 10.97
CA SER A 319 1.04 -52.75 11.41
C SER A 319 -0.03 -52.02 12.25
N ASP A 320 0.39 -51.13 13.15
CA ASP A 320 -0.53 -50.38 14.01
C ASP A 320 -1.46 -49.44 13.22
N ARG A 321 -0.95 -48.79 12.17
CA ARG A 321 -1.74 -47.89 11.32
C ARG A 321 -2.64 -48.67 10.38
N ALA A 322 -2.11 -49.74 9.77
CA ALA A 322 -2.88 -50.63 8.93
C ALA A 322 -4.05 -51.28 9.69
N LYS A 323 -3.78 -51.81 10.90
CA LYS A 323 -4.81 -52.36 11.78
C LYS A 323 -5.83 -51.29 12.19
N ALA A 324 -5.39 -50.09 12.55
CA ALA A 324 -6.31 -48.99 12.88
C ALA A 324 -7.25 -48.64 11.72
N LEU A 325 -6.73 -48.61 10.49
CA LEU A 325 -7.50 -48.32 9.29
C LEU A 325 -8.53 -49.43 9.00
N LEU A 326 -8.09 -50.70 9.04
CA LEU A 326 -8.93 -51.87 8.76
C LEU A 326 -9.95 -52.16 9.86
N ALA A 327 -9.66 -51.74 11.11
CA ALA A 327 -10.58 -51.88 12.24
C ALA A 327 -11.86 -51.05 12.07
N VAL A 328 -11.86 -50.04 11.19
CA VAL A 328 -13.05 -49.26 10.86
C VAL A 328 -13.80 -49.94 9.68
N PRO A 329 -14.96 -50.57 9.91
CA PRO A 329 -15.62 -51.38 8.87
C PRO A 329 -16.02 -50.57 7.63
N ALA A 330 -16.41 -49.30 7.81
CA ALA A 330 -16.73 -48.42 6.70
C ALA A 330 -15.52 -48.15 5.79
N VAL A 331 -14.33 -48.02 6.39
CA VAL A 331 -13.07 -47.81 5.65
C VAL A 331 -12.64 -49.10 4.95
N ALA A 332 -12.65 -50.24 5.66
CA ALA A 332 -12.29 -51.52 5.06
C ALA A 332 -13.17 -51.87 3.85
N ARG A 333 -14.49 -51.62 3.93
CA ARG A 333 -15.41 -51.79 2.80
C ARG A 333 -15.09 -50.84 1.63
N ARG A 334 -14.73 -49.58 1.91
CA ARG A 334 -14.31 -48.62 0.87
C ARG A 334 -13.00 -49.02 0.20
N LEU A 335 -12.10 -49.67 0.93
CA LEU A 335 -10.87 -50.29 0.41
C LEU A 335 -11.14 -51.58 -0.37
N GLY A 336 -12.39 -52.07 -0.43
CA GLY A 336 -12.74 -53.31 -1.10
C GLY A 336 -12.21 -54.56 -0.40
N VAL A 337 -11.84 -54.47 0.88
CA VAL A 337 -11.32 -55.60 1.66
C VAL A 337 -12.51 -56.39 2.24
N PRO A 338 -12.64 -57.71 1.95
CA PRO A 338 -13.69 -58.54 2.52
C PRO A 338 -13.60 -58.66 4.06
N ASP A 339 -14.74 -58.69 4.75
CA ASP A 339 -14.78 -58.78 6.23
C ASP A 339 -14.07 -60.04 6.79
N SER A 340 -13.93 -61.11 6.00
CA SER A 340 -13.11 -62.27 6.35
C SER A 340 -11.62 -61.93 6.38
N ALA A 341 -11.12 -61.31 5.30
CA ALA A 341 -9.73 -60.88 5.18
C ALA A 341 -9.36 -59.83 6.24
N VAL A 342 -10.28 -58.90 6.56
CA VAL A 342 -10.10 -57.95 7.66
C VAL A 342 -9.91 -58.69 8.99
N ARG A 343 -10.78 -59.65 9.31
CA ARG A 343 -10.70 -60.41 10.58
C ARG A 343 -9.42 -61.24 10.69
N GLU A 344 -8.89 -61.76 9.59
CA GLU A 344 -7.61 -62.46 9.55
C GLU A 344 -6.45 -61.49 9.76
N ALA A 345 -6.41 -60.40 8.99
CA ALA A 345 -5.39 -59.35 9.08
C ALA A 345 -5.34 -58.66 10.46
N LEU A 346 -6.47 -58.55 11.18
CA LEU A 346 -6.49 -58.00 12.53
C LEU A 346 -5.92 -58.97 13.59
N ARG A 347 -5.84 -60.27 13.30
CA ARG A 347 -5.35 -61.30 14.24
C ARG A 347 -3.85 -61.58 14.11
N GLY A 348 -3.26 -61.41 12.93
CA GLY A 348 -1.85 -61.73 12.67
C GLY A 348 -1.18 -60.73 11.73
N ASP A 349 0.11 -60.45 11.99
CA ASP A 349 0.89 -59.51 11.19
C ASP A 349 1.29 -60.06 9.80
N ALA A 350 1.35 -61.39 9.65
CA ALA A 350 1.64 -62.02 8.37
C ALA A 350 0.49 -61.82 7.37
N GLU A 351 -0.74 -62.12 7.80
CA GLU A 351 -1.96 -61.93 7.01
C GLU A 351 -2.21 -60.45 6.71
N LEU A 352 -1.87 -59.57 7.68
CA LEU A 352 -1.91 -58.12 7.48
C LEU A 352 -0.94 -57.70 6.37
N ASN A 353 0.31 -58.14 6.42
CA ASN A 353 1.32 -57.76 5.43
C ASN A 353 1.01 -58.32 4.03
N ASP A 354 0.43 -59.52 3.93
CA ASP A 354 -0.04 -60.08 2.66
C ASP A 354 -1.14 -59.20 2.03
N LEU A 355 -2.03 -58.66 2.87
CA LEU A 355 -3.08 -57.75 2.43
C LEU A 355 -2.55 -56.35 2.08
N THR A 356 -1.74 -55.75 2.96
CA THR A 356 -1.30 -54.34 2.84
C THR A 356 -0.06 -54.13 1.99
N GLY A 357 0.76 -55.17 1.79
CA GLY A 357 2.01 -55.12 1.02
C GLY A 357 1.81 -54.91 -0.48
N SER A 358 0.57 -54.98 -0.98
CA SER A 358 0.29 -54.80 -2.40
C SER A 358 0.33 -53.31 -2.82
N PRO A 359 0.82 -52.99 -4.04
CA PRO A 359 0.74 -51.62 -4.57
C PRO A 359 -0.70 -51.09 -4.66
N ARG A 360 -1.66 -51.99 -4.88
CA ARG A 360 -3.09 -51.66 -4.93
C ARG A 360 -3.60 -51.13 -3.60
N PHE A 361 -3.20 -51.74 -2.48
CA PHE A 361 -3.59 -51.25 -1.16
C PHE A 361 -3.14 -49.80 -0.94
N VAL A 362 -1.91 -49.46 -1.34
CA VAL A 362 -1.40 -48.07 -1.26
C VAL A 362 -2.25 -47.12 -2.10
N ASP A 363 -2.56 -47.49 -3.35
CA ASP A 363 -3.37 -46.66 -4.24
C ASP A 363 -4.82 -46.51 -3.74
N ASP A 364 -5.40 -47.56 -3.14
CA ASP A 364 -6.75 -47.54 -2.58
C ASP A 364 -6.82 -46.69 -1.30
N VAL A 365 -5.80 -46.77 -0.44
CA VAL A 365 -5.64 -45.89 0.72
C VAL A 365 -5.52 -44.42 0.30
N MET A 366 -4.81 -44.11 -0.80
CA MET A 366 -4.73 -42.74 -1.33
C MET A 366 -6.09 -42.21 -1.82
N ARG A 367 -6.98 -43.08 -2.31
CA ARG A 367 -8.31 -42.69 -2.79
C ARG A 367 -9.32 -42.43 -1.68
N LEU A 368 -9.02 -42.84 -0.44
CA LEU A 368 -9.88 -42.56 0.69
C LEU A 368 -9.97 -41.05 0.94
N ASN A 369 -11.18 -40.52 0.98
CA ASN A 369 -11.43 -39.19 1.51
C ASN A 369 -11.54 -39.29 3.04
N LEU A 370 -10.50 -38.84 3.73
CA LEU A 370 -10.38 -38.87 5.18
C LEU A 370 -11.30 -37.86 5.88
N LEU A 371 -11.84 -36.86 5.17
CA LEU A 371 -12.74 -35.87 5.75
C LEU A 371 -14.07 -36.51 6.18
N ASP A 372 -14.61 -37.41 5.36
CA ASP A 372 -15.83 -38.15 5.70
C ASP A 372 -15.59 -39.07 6.91
N VAL A 373 -14.41 -39.69 6.95
CA VAL A 373 -14.01 -40.62 8.02
C VAL A 373 -13.79 -39.87 9.33
N ALA A 374 -13.31 -38.62 9.27
CA ALA A 374 -13.07 -37.76 10.43
C ALA A 374 -14.30 -37.57 11.31
N ARG A 375 -15.48 -37.45 10.68
CA ARG A 375 -16.73 -37.14 11.37
C ARG A 375 -17.19 -38.28 12.27
N GLU A 376 -17.02 -39.52 11.81
CA GLU A 376 -17.45 -40.72 12.52
C GLU A 376 -16.32 -41.30 13.40
N HIS A 377 -15.06 -41.12 12.99
CA HIS A 377 -13.90 -41.76 13.59
C HIS A 377 -12.69 -40.81 13.73
N PRO A 378 -12.76 -39.75 14.58
CA PRO A 378 -11.69 -38.77 14.73
C PRO A 378 -10.38 -39.36 15.28
N ASP A 379 -10.46 -40.43 16.07
CA ASP A 379 -9.29 -41.11 16.64
C ASP A 379 -8.42 -41.81 15.59
N LEU A 380 -9.01 -42.26 14.48
CA LEU A 380 -8.27 -42.85 13.38
C LEU A 380 -7.28 -41.83 12.79
N LEU A 381 -7.70 -40.58 12.64
CA LEU A 381 -6.87 -39.54 12.03
C LEU A 381 -5.66 -39.18 12.89
N ARG A 382 -5.84 -39.13 14.22
CA ARG A 382 -4.72 -38.99 15.16
C ARG A 382 -3.70 -40.11 14.99
N ARG A 383 -4.14 -41.36 14.84
CA ARG A 383 -3.27 -42.51 14.58
C ARG A 383 -2.57 -42.45 13.21
N LEU A 384 -3.20 -41.78 12.24
CA LEU A 384 -2.59 -41.53 10.93
C LEU A 384 -1.64 -40.32 10.93
N GLY A 385 -1.56 -39.56 12.03
CA GLY A 385 -0.69 -38.39 12.19
C GLY A 385 -1.34 -37.05 11.82
N LEU A 386 -2.67 -37.01 11.67
CA LEU A 386 -3.44 -35.81 11.37
C LEU A 386 -4.06 -35.24 12.65
N ASP A 387 -3.85 -33.94 12.89
CA ASP A 387 -4.42 -33.22 14.04
C ASP A 387 -5.93 -32.94 13.83
N PRO A 388 -6.82 -33.32 14.78
CA PRO A 388 -8.23 -32.93 14.76
C PRO A 388 -8.49 -31.42 14.63
N ALA A 389 -7.64 -30.56 15.20
CA ALA A 389 -7.79 -29.11 15.10
C ALA A 389 -7.60 -28.63 13.65
N LEU A 390 -6.62 -29.18 12.94
CA LEU A 390 -6.39 -28.94 11.53
C LEU A 390 -7.61 -29.30 10.69
N LEU A 391 -8.23 -30.46 10.94
CA LEU A 391 -9.42 -30.90 10.20
C LEU A 391 -10.60 -29.96 10.37
N LYS A 392 -10.85 -29.49 11.60
CA LYS A 392 -11.88 -28.49 11.86
C LYS A 392 -11.58 -27.19 11.10
N GLY A 393 -10.32 -26.80 11.01
CA GLY A 393 -9.87 -25.68 10.18
C GLY A 393 -10.16 -25.90 8.69
N LEU A 394 -9.85 -27.08 8.16
CA LEU A 394 -10.11 -27.46 6.76
C LEU A 394 -11.61 -27.52 6.43
N GLU A 395 -12.45 -28.04 7.33
CA GLU A 395 -13.91 -28.03 7.17
C GLU A 395 -14.48 -26.61 7.09
N GLY A 396 -13.89 -25.67 7.84
CA GLY A 396 -14.21 -24.24 7.75
C GLY A 396 -13.95 -23.67 6.36
N LEU A 397 -12.94 -24.18 5.66
CA LEU A 397 -12.62 -23.78 4.29
C LEU A 397 -13.55 -24.43 3.25
N THR A 398 -14.16 -25.59 3.53
CA THR A 398 -15.08 -26.28 2.60
C THR A 398 -16.47 -25.64 2.54
N ARG A 399 -17.00 -25.15 3.67
CA ARG A 399 -18.37 -24.61 3.74
C ARG A 399 -18.65 -23.46 2.75
N PRO A 400 -17.76 -22.47 2.56
CA PRO A 400 -17.94 -21.44 1.55
C PRO A 400 -18.04 -22.03 0.13
N VAL A 401 -17.19 -23.02 -0.19
CA VAL A 401 -17.11 -23.65 -1.53
C VAL A 401 -18.40 -24.36 -1.92
N LEU A 402 -19.11 -24.96 -0.96
CA LEU A 402 -20.33 -25.72 -1.21
C LEU A 402 -21.60 -24.86 -1.26
N THR A 403 -21.53 -23.62 -0.76
CA THR A 403 -22.70 -22.73 -0.67
C THR A 403 -22.73 -21.74 -1.85
N ASP A 404 -21.58 -21.18 -2.23
CA ASP A 404 -21.50 -20.12 -3.25
C ASP A 404 -20.55 -20.41 -4.43
N ARG A 405 -19.92 -21.61 -4.50
CA ARG A 405 -18.60 -21.79 -5.14
C ARG A 405 -17.62 -20.76 -4.51
N LEU A 406 -16.31 -20.86 -4.74
CA LEU A 406 -15.42 -19.80 -4.25
C LEU A 406 -15.50 -18.58 -5.20
N SER A 407 -16.73 -18.11 -5.43
CA SER A 407 -17.08 -17.04 -6.35
C SER A 407 -17.34 -15.78 -5.54
N LEU A 408 -16.34 -14.91 -5.45
CA LEU A 408 -16.48 -13.62 -4.77
C LEU A 408 -17.02 -12.60 -5.77
N ALA A 409 -18.26 -12.14 -5.57
CA ALA A 409 -18.85 -11.10 -6.39
C ALA A 409 -18.87 -9.76 -5.64
N PHE A 410 -18.26 -8.73 -6.24
CA PHE A 410 -18.35 -7.34 -5.80
C PHE A 410 -19.18 -6.55 -6.79
N GLN A 411 -20.01 -5.63 -6.31
CA GLN A 411 -20.75 -4.71 -7.17
C GLN A 411 -20.47 -3.26 -6.78
N LEU A 412 -20.32 -2.41 -7.80
CA LEU A 412 -20.23 -0.97 -7.57
C LEU A 412 -21.49 -0.46 -6.85
N PRO A 413 -21.33 0.36 -5.79
CA PRO A 413 -22.45 0.85 -5.01
C PRO A 413 -23.37 1.72 -5.87
N PRO A 414 -24.71 1.66 -5.73
CA PRO A 414 -25.62 2.55 -6.45
C PRO A 414 -25.27 4.01 -6.19
N LEU A 415 -25.34 4.82 -7.24
CA LEU A 415 -25.18 6.27 -7.11
C LEU A 415 -26.50 6.89 -6.64
N PRO A 416 -26.45 7.95 -5.82
CA PRO A 416 -27.62 8.78 -5.57
C PRO A 416 -28.00 9.57 -6.85
N GLY A 417 -29.31 9.71 -7.10
CA GLY A 417 -29.85 10.47 -8.24
C GLY A 417 -30.05 9.65 -9.53
N GLU A 418 -30.12 10.33 -10.67
CA GLU A 418 -30.38 9.73 -12.00
C GLU A 418 -29.10 9.27 -12.72
N GLY A 419 -27.93 9.48 -12.12
CA GLY A 419 -26.65 9.13 -12.70
C GLY A 419 -26.42 7.62 -12.82
N ALA A 420 -25.58 7.22 -13.77
CA ALA A 420 -25.20 5.83 -14.00
C ALA A 420 -23.70 5.62 -13.72
N LEU A 421 -23.36 4.45 -13.17
CA LEU A 421 -21.99 4.01 -12.94
C LEU A 421 -21.84 2.55 -13.35
N ARG A 422 -20.89 2.26 -14.24
CA ARG A 422 -20.65 0.93 -14.78
C ARG A 422 -19.16 0.62 -14.93
N LEU A 423 -18.86 -0.67 -15.02
CA LEU A 423 -17.54 -1.23 -15.25
C LEU A 423 -17.23 -1.23 -16.74
N ARG A 424 -16.16 -0.53 -17.12
CA ARG A 424 -15.65 -0.48 -18.49
C ARG A 424 -14.87 -1.75 -18.84
N ASP A 425 -13.95 -2.14 -17.97
CA ASP A 425 -13.09 -3.31 -18.15
C ASP A 425 -12.59 -3.85 -16.80
N VAL A 426 -12.25 -5.14 -16.78
CA VAL A 426 -11.61 -5.82 -15.66
C VAL A 426 -10.46 -6.61 -16.25
N THR A 427 -9.24 -6.30 -15.81
CA THR A 427 -8.03 -6.89 -16.38
C THR A 427 -7.03 -7.23 -15.29
N VAL A 428 -6.38 -8.37 -15.45
CA VAL A 428 -5.27 -8.81 -14.62
C VAL A 428 -3.97 -8.47 -15.33
N HIS A 429 -3.07 -7.82 -14.60
CA HIS A 429 -1.71 -7.51 -15.02
C HIS A 429 -0.71 -8.19 -14.09
N GLY A 430 0.57 -8.16 -14.45
CA GLY A 430 1.63 -8.80 -13.65
C GLY A 430 1.72 -8.29 -12.21
N THR A 431 1.33 -7.04 -11.95
CA THR A 431 1.45 -6.38 -10.64
C THR A 431 0.14 -6.24 -9.88
N GLY A 432 -1.00 -6.61 -10.47
CA GLY A 432 -2.30 -6.43 -9.83
C GLY A 432 -3.48 -6.54 -10.76
N ILE A 433 -4.67 -6.33 -10.20
CA ILE A 433 -5.95 -6.33 -10.89
C ILE A 433 -6.37 -4.88 -11.12
N ARG A 434 -6.71 -4.53 -12.36
CA ARG A 434 -7.20 -3.21 -12.76
C ARG A 434 -8.66 -3.30 -13.15
N VAL A 435 -9.45 -2.39 -12.63
CA VAL A 435 -10.87 -2.28 -12.90
C VAL A 435 -11.16 -0.87 -13.41
N GLY A 436 -11.48 -0.77 -14.69
CA GLY A 436 -11.92 0.47 -15.30
C GLY A 436 -13.39 0.74 -14.99
N VAL A 437 -13.70 1.97 -14.58
CA VAL A 437 -15.06 2.42 -14.24
C VAL A 437 -15.41 3.63 -15.10
N GLU A 438 -16.67 3.75 -15.49
CA GLU A 438 -17.19 4.95 -16.13
C GLU A 438 -18.58 5.31 -15.59
N GLY A 439 -18.87 6.60 -15.57
CA GLY A 439 -20.17 7.08 -15.14
C GLY A 439 -20.58 8.38 -15.80
N TYR A 440 -21.87 8.68 -15.68
CA TYR A 440 -22.53 9.78 -16.36
C TYR A 440 -23.58 10.41 -15.44
N GLY A 441 -23.70 11.74 -15.48
CA GLY A 441 -24.72 12.48 -14.75
C GLY A 441 -24.67 12.27 -13.23
N ILE A 442 -23.47 12.15 -12.65
CA ILE A 442 -23.30 11.82 -11.24
C ILE A 442 -23.54 13.06 -10.40
N GLY A 443 -24.55 13.02 -9.52
CA GLY A 443 -24.80 14.07 -8.52
C GLY A 443 -23.97 13.85 -7.26
N LEU A 444 -23.38 14.93 -6.74
CA LEU A 444 -22.68 14.98 -5.45
C LEU A 444 -23.29 16.09 -4.59
N GLY A 445 -23.43 15.84 -3.28
CA GLY A 445 -24.10 16.76 -2.35
C GLY A 445 -25.63 16.65 -2.37
N ASP A 446 -26.27 17.35 -1.42
CA ASP A 446 -27.73 17.33 -1.21
C ASP A 446 -28.53 18.10 -2.29
#